data_AF-A0A9D5ZR88-F1
#
_entry.id   AF-A0A9D5ZR88-F1
#
_cell.length_a   1.000
_cell.length_b   1.000
_cell.length_c   1.000
_cell.angle_alpha   90.00
_cell.angle_beta   90.00
_cell.angle_gamma   90.00
#
_symmetry.space_group_name_H-M   'P 1'
#
loop_
_entity.id
_entity.type
_entity.pdbx_description
1 polymer ?
#
loop_
_entity_poly.entity_id
_entity_poly.type
_entity_poly.pdbx_seq_one_letter_code
_entity_poly.pdbx_strand_id
1 'polypeptide(L)'
;MITALIMMGLLGLIVGGGLAIASKVFYVYVDPKIEAIEGALPGANCGGCGYPGCSATAMAISSGKASANVCVAGGPDVASAIAAILGVAVEGKEPDIAKPGCNYGISKADVKYVYNGLIDCKAAALFDGGMKVCTIGCLGLGTCVSVCQFNALSMGDDGLPVVNEKLCTGCGACERACPKHIIKLSSVTRRILEEYTTNDCTTPCQRACPAGINIREYIKQIALGDNHRAVQVIKERNPFPTVIGKICPQPCQSECRRKFVDEPVSINFLKLFCADFEKDQNKRILPFCAPKTNRKVAIIGGGVEGLSTAFFLARLGHLPEVFEATDKLGGLLRVAIEKERLPLEILDWDIQGIVEIGVTTHLNKIVGQDITIPSLLKDGFSAVFLASGGWDSRLAIGGLSKIEKAIPSTYLLIDLIKGQTQISCGENVVIYGGRDIAANILTDAEKMCKELGAKKITILNEVITRLIGDGNNLTYVESKNSTIPCNTLILSSGRLPEVIFIASEGTHEKWEGILIGTQQLTDYSAAIKAIGGGRMAAAYIHKAMYGIDLSLPENVLTPKTEVQNIDKVENVYKNTCQKIAQTEAKRCLQCGLICYEHS
;
A
#
# COMPACT_ATOMS: atom_id res chain seq x y z
N MET A 1 4.79 44.40 72.02
CA MET A 1 3.74 44.07 71.02
C MET A 1 3.92 44.84 69.72
N ILE A 2 3.98 46.17 69.73
CA ILE A 2 4.14 46.98 68.50
C ILE A 2 5.41 46.63 67.70
N THR A 3 6.54 46.44 68.37
CA THR A 3 7.81 46.01 67.74
C THR A 3 7.73 44.65 67.04
N ALA A 4 7.02 43.67 67.63
CA ALA A 4 6.84 42.36 67.01
C ALA A 4 5.92 42.43 65.77
N LEU A 5 4.87 43.25 65.82
CA LEU A 5 3.99 43.52 64.68
C LEU A 5 4.75 44.21 63.53
N ILE A 6 5.60 45.19 63.85
CA ILE A 6 6.42 45.87 62.85
C ILE A 6 7.42 44.89 62.21
N MET A 7 8.11 44.08 62.99
CA MET A 7 9.08 43.10 62.48
C MET A 7 8.44 42.04 61.59
N MET A 8 7.30 41.48 61.99
CA MET A 8 6.54 40.51 61.20
C MET A 8 5.99 41.14 59.91
N GLY A 9 5.51 42.39 59.98
CA GLY A 9 5.03 43.14 58.82
C GLY A 9 6.14 43.47 57.82
N LEU A 10 7.32 43.89 58.30
CA LEU A 10 8.47 44.22 57.45
C LEU A 10 9.06 42.96 56.79
N LEU A 11 9.14 41.85 57.52
CA LEU A 11 9.55 40.56 56.96
C LEU A 11 8.55 40.09 55.89
N GLY A 12 7.25 40.23 56.14
CA GLY A 12 6.20 39.93 55.16
C GLY A 12 6.30 40.78 53.89
N LEU A 13 6.60 42.08 54.02
CA LEU A 13 6.84 42.99 52.88
C LEU A 13 8.11 42.62 52.10
N ILE A 14 9.19 42.25 52.79
CA ILE A 14 10.45 41.85 52.15
C ILE A 14 10.26 40.53 51.38
N VAL A 15 9.65 39.53 52.02
CA VAL A 15 9.40 38.22 51.40
C VAL A 15 8.40 38.35 50.26
N GLY A 16 7.31 39.11 50.46
CA GLY A 16 6.30 39.37 49.42
C GLY A 16 6.87 40.13 48.23
N GLY A 17 7.69 41.15 48.48
CA GLY A 17 8.42 41.89 47.44
C GLY A 17 9.42 41.00 46.68
N GLY A 18 10.15 40.15 47.41
CA GLY A 18 11.06 39.17 46.83
C GLY A 18 10.35 38.16 45.92
N LEU A 19 9.19 37.64 46.35
CA LEU A 19 8.36 36.74 45.53
C LEU A 19 7.77 37.44 44.31
N ALA A 20 7.35 38.70 44.42
CA ALA A 20 6.84 39.48 43.29
C ALA A 20 7.93 39.74 42.23
N ILE A 21 9.15 40.08 42.68
CA ILE A 21 10.30 40.25 41.78
C ILE A 21 10.66 38.91 41.13
N ALA A 22 10.73 37.82 41.91
CA ALA A 22 11.00 36.49 41.39
C ALA A 22 9.95 36.08 40.35
N SER A 23 8.66 36.29 40.62
CA SER A 23 7.58 36.00 39.67
C SER A 23 7.73 36.75 38.34
N LYS A 24 8.21 38.00 38.36
CA LYS A 24 8.42 38.80 37.15
C LYS A 24 9.72 38.44 36.42
N VAL A 25 10.79 38.14 37.15
CA VAL A 25 12.09 37.73 36.59
C VAL A 25 11.99 36.35 35.94
N PHE A 26 11.23 35.43 36.54
CA PHE A 26 11.00 34.08 36.03
C PHE A 26 9.70 33.96 35.21
N TYR A 27 9.05 35.07 34.85
CA TYR A 27 7.89 35.03 33.97
C TYR A 27 8.31 34.59 32.57
N VAL A 28 7.91 33.39 32.18
CA VAL A 28 8.07 32.90 30.81
C VAL A 28 6.83 33.30 30.03
N TYR A 29 6.98 34.19 29.04
CA TYR A 29 5.89 34.54 28.14
C TYR A 29 5.50 33.31 27.31
N VAL A 30 4.29 32.80 27.54
CA VAL A 30 3.68 31.76 26.71
C VAL A 30 2.75 32.44 25.72
N ASP A 31 2.91 32.16 24.43
CA ASP A 31 2.01 32.68 23.40
C ASP A 31 0.58 32.19 23.68
N PRO A 32 -0.43 33.08 23.78
CA PRO A 32 -1.83 32.69 24.00
C PRO A 32 -2.34 31.67 22.99
N LYS A 33 -1.78 31.63 21.77
CA LYS A 33 -2.12 30.60 20.78
C LYS A 33 -1.64 29.22 21.20
N ILE A 34 -0.46 29.11 21.80
CA ILE A 34 0.08 27.83 22.29
C ILE A 34 -0.82 27.29 23.41
N GLU A 35 -1.22 28.14 24.35
CA GLU A 35 -2.13 27.74 25.44
C GLU A 35 -3.50 27.30 24.91
N ALA A 36 -4.06 28.03 23.93
CA ALA A 36 -5.32 27.66 23.30
C ALA A 36 -5.23 26.30 22.57
N ILE A 37 -4.14 26.06 21.84
CA ILE A 37 -3.91 24.77 21.16
C ILE A 37 -3.70 23.66 22.18
N GLU A 38 -2.91 23.90 23.23
CA GLU A 38 -2.65 22.90 24.28
C GLU A 38 -3.92 22.53 25.04
N GLY A 39 -4.77 23.51 25.35
CA GLY A 39 -6.08 23.28 25.97
C GLY A 39 -7.06 22.50 25.09
N ALA A 40 -6.90 22.57 23.76
CA ALA A 40 -7.67 21.75 22.82
C ALA A 40 -7.14 20.31 22.69
N LEU A 41 -5.88 20.03 23.09
CA LEU A 41 -5.29 18.71 23.00
C LEU A 41 -5.78 17.79 24.15
N PRO A 42 -5.81 16.45 23.95
CA PRO A 42 -6.33 15.52 24.95
C PRO A 42 -5.52 15.40 26.26
N GLY A 43 -4.37 16.07 26.39
CA GLY A 43 -3.48 15.95 27.55
C GLY A 43 -2.82 14.57 27.75
N ALA A 44 -2.96 13.65 26.78
CA ALA A 44 -2.53 12.25 26.94
C ALA A 44 -1.00 12.05 26.99
N ASN A 45 -0.21 12.98 26.44
CA ASN A 45 1.27 12.91 26.42
C ASN A 45 1.85 11.57 25.89
N CYS A 46 1.13 10.89 24.99
CA CYS A 46 1.47 9.53 24.54
C CYS A 46 2.64 9.45 23.52
N GLY A 47 3.14 10.59 23.04
CA GLY A 47 4.18 10.65 22.02
C GLY A 47 3.77 10.22 20.61
N GLY A 48 2.50 9.85 20.39
CA GLY A 48 2.06 9.24 19.12
C GLY A 48 2.08 10.16 17.90
N CYS A 49 2.11 11.47 18.11
CA CYS A 49 2.25 12.47 17.05
C CYS A 49 3.71 12.78 16.67
N GLY A 50 4.69 12.10 17.29
CA GLY A 50 6.12 12.35 17.07
C GLY A 50 6.73 13.42 17.99
N TYR A 51 5.94 14.05 18.86
CA TYR A 51 6.38 15.05 19.83
C TYR A 51 6.30 14.48 21.26
N PRO A 52 7.22 14.84 22.17
CA PRO A 52 7.34 14.23 23.51
C PRO A 52 6.16 14.49 24.46
N GLY A 53 5.27 15.43 24.14
CA GLY A 53 4.10 15.76 24.96
C GLY A 53 3.20 16.79 24.28
N CYS A 54 2.01 17.02 24.84
CA CYS A 54 0.99 17.92 24.29
C CYS A 54 1.48 19.37 24.17
N SER A 55 2.22 19.88 25.15
CA SER A 55 2.80 21.24 25.09
C SER A 55 3.80 21.38 23.93
N ALA A 56 4.64 20.35 23.71
CA ALA A 56 5.57 20.31 22.57
C ALA A 56 4.84 20.25 21.23
N THR A 57 3.74 19.50 21.16
CA THR A 57 2.85 19.46 20.00
C THR A 57 2.23 20.83 19.75
N ALA A 58 1.71 21.50 20.78
CA ALA A 58 1.08 22.82 20.66
C ALA A 58 2.07 23.87 20.13
N MET A 59 3.31 23.87 20.62
CA MET A 59 4.39 24.71 20.08
C MET A 59 4.69 24.42 18.61
N ALA A 60 4.75 23.14 18.23
CA ALA A 60 5.02 22.75 16.85
C ALA A 60 3.89 23.16 15.88
N ILE A 61 2.63 23.02 16.32
CA ILE A 61 1.46 23.46 15.57
C ILE A 61 1.47 24.98 15.41
N SER A 62 1.66 25.73 16.51
CA SER A 62 1.67 27.20 16.49
C SER A 62 2.78 27.78 15.62
N SER A 63 3.92 27.08 15.49
CA SER A 63 5.06 27.49 14.66
C SER A 63 4.97 26.98 13.21
N GLY A 64 3.89 26.30 12.82
CA GLY A 64 3.70 25.75 11.47
C GLY A 64 4.56 24.54 11.15
N LYS A 65 5.27 23.97 12.13
CA LYS A 65 6.06 22.74 11.99
C LYS A 65 5.22 21.47 12.02
N ALA A 66 3.97 21.56 12.48
CA ALA A 66 3.01 20.47 12.51
C ALA A 66 1.63 20.94 12.05
N SER A 67 0.87 20.03 11.43
CA SER A 67 -0.51 20.29 11.00
C SER A 67 -1.48 20.27 12.18
N ALA A 68 -2.65 20.90 12.02
CA ALA A 68 -3.71 20.92 13.04
C ALA A 68 -4.25 19.52 13.37
N ASN A 69 -4.14 18.56 12.45
CA ASN A 69 -4.57 17.16 12.62
C ASN A 69 -3.43 16.20 13.03
N VAL A 70 -2.28 16.70 13.48
CA VAL A 70 -1.12 15.87 13.82
C VAL A 70 -1.39 14.95 15.03
N CYS A 71 -2.31 15.35 15.92
CA CYS A 71 -2.64 14.60 17.13
C CYS A 71 -3.41 13.32 16.80
N VAL A 72 -2.76 12.16 16.94
CA VAL A 72 -3.37 10.85 16.72
C VAL A 72 -4.43 10.49 17.78
N ALA A 73 -4.33 11.04 19.00
CA ALA A 73 -5.23 10.73 20.09
C ALA A 73 -6.50 11.61 20.13
N GLY A 74 -6.50 12.78 19.48
CA GLY A 74 -7.59 13.75 19.58
C GLY A 74 -8.75 13.53 18.61
N GLY A 75 -8.53 12.76 17.55
CA GLY A 75 -9.55 12.54 16.52
C GLY A 75 -9.93 13.82 15.74
N PRO A 76 -11.01 13.76 14.94
CA PRO A 76 -11.44 14.86 14.07
C PRO A 76 -11.86 16.12 14.83
N ASP A 77 -12.54 15.98 15.98
CA ASP A 77 -13.07 17.12 16.73
C ASP A 77 -11.96 18.02 17.27
N VAL A 78 -10.89 17.43 17.81
CA VAL A 78 -9.69 18.16 18.24
C VAL A 78 -9.01 18.83 17.05
N ALA A 79 -8.91 18.13 15.92
CA ALA A 79 -8.30 18.70 14.72
C ALA A 79 -9.09 19.92 14.22
N SER A 80 -10.42 19.87 14.22
CA SER A 80 -11.30 20.99 13.86
C SER A 80 -11.20 22.16 14.85
N ALA A 81 -11.11 21.88 16.15
CA ALA A 81 -10.91 22.93 17.16
C ALA A 81 -9.57 23.66 16.96
N ILE A 82 -8.48 22.91 16.74
CA ILE A 82 -7.15 23.48 16.45
C ILE A 82 -7.15 24.24 15.12
N ALA A 83 -7.84 23.72 14.09
CA ALA A 83 -8.00 24.38 12.80
C ALA A 83 -8.69 25.74 12.93
N ALA A 84 -9.73 25.83 13.76
CA ALA A 84 -10.45 27.06 14.04
C ALA A 84 -9.55 28.09 14.75
N ILE A 85 -8.69 27.64 15.68
CA ILE A 85 -7.70 28.51 16.35
C ILE A 85 -6.67 29.06 15.35
N LEU A 86 -6.26 28.26 14.36
CA LEU A 86 -5.26 28.63 13.35
C LEU A 86 -5.84 29.35 12.12
N GLY A 87 -7.15 29.27 11.88
CA GLY A 87 -7.79 29.76 10.66
C GLY A 87 -7.44 28.96 9.40
N VAL A 88 -7.16 27.66 9.54
CA VAL A 88 -6.77 26.78 8.41
C VAL A 88 -7.82 25.71 8.13
N ALA A 89 -7.90 25.23 6.88
CA ALA A 89 -8.70 24.06 6.55
C ALA A 89 -7.95 22.77 6.98
N VAL A 90 -8.70 21.75 7.41
CA VAL A 90 -8.15 20.46 7.81
C VAL A 90 -8.71 19.35 6.95
N GLU A 91 -7.81 18.57 6.35
CA GLU A 91 -8.14 17.29 5.73
C GLU A 91 -8.35 16.23 6.82
N GLY A 92 -9.40 15.41 6.66
CA GLY A 92 -9.65 14.27 7.54
C GLY A 92 -8.50 13.28 7.46
N LYS A 93 -8.01 12.81 8.61
CA LYS A 93 -6.95 11.79 8.68
C LYS A 93 -7.55 10.46 9.10
N GLU A 94 -7.24 9.40 8.35
CA GLU A 94 -7.58 8.04 8.75
C GLU A 94 -6.81 7.67 10.03
N PRO A 95 -7.48 7.14 11.08
CA PRO A 95 -6.78 6.67 12.26
C PRO A 95 -6.00 5.38 11.94
N ASP A 96 -4.76 5.33 12.40
CA ASP A 96 -4.03 4.07 12.45
C ASP A 96 -4.56 3.22 13.61
N ILE A 97 -4.62 1.90 13.44
CA ILE A 97 -4.96 0.94 14.50
C ILE A 97 -3.79 -0.02 14.72
N ALA A 98 -3.60 -0.42 15.97
CA ALA A 98 -2.61 -1.45 16.29
C ALA A 98 -3.05 -2.79 15.67
N LYS A 99 -2.13 -3.48 15.00
CA LYS A 99 -2.39 -4.78 14.37
C LYS A 99 -1.33 -5.79 14.79
N PRO A 100 -1.68 -6.76 15.64
CA PRO A 100 -0.80 -7.89 15.96
C PRO A 100 -0.52 -8.75 14.73
N GLY A 101 0.75 -9.04 14.47
CA GLY A 101 1.19 -9.86 13.33
C GLY A 101 1.34 -11.35 13.63
N CYS A 102 1.36 -11.75 14.91
CA CYS A 102 1.51 -13.16 15.30
C CYS A 102 0.15 -13.85 15.41
N ASN A 103 0.10 -15.13 15.05
CA ASN A 103 -1.12 -15.94 15.09
C ASN A 103 -0.90 -17.30 15.74
N TYR A 104 0.29 -17.48 16.31
CA TYR A 104 0.69 -18.71 16.96
C TYR A 104 1.08 -18.39 18.39
N GLY A 105 0.14 -18.65 19.31
CA GLY A 105 0.30 -18.47 20.75
C GLY A 105 1.43 -19.32 21.34
N ILE A 106 1.86 -19.02 22.56
CA ILE A 106 2.88 -19.83 23.26
C ILE A 106 2.36 -21.26 23.46
N SER A 107 1.09 -21.42 23.81
CA SER A 107 0.47 -22.72 24.09
C SER A 107 0.52 -23.71 22.91
N LYS A 108 0.66 -23.20 21.68
CA LYS A 108 0.72 -24.02 20.45
C LYS A 108 2.12 -24.07 19.84
N ALA A 109 3.02 -23.18 20.26
CA ALA A 109 4.35 -23.06 19.68
C ALA A 109 5.34 -24.01 20.36
N ASP A 110 6.29 -24.53 19.58
CA ASP A 110 7.44 -25.21 20.14
C ASP A 110 8.30 -24.20 20.93
N VAL A 111 8.71 -24.60 22.13
CA VAL A 111 9.52 -23.79 23.04
C VAL A 111 10.87 -24.43 23.29
N LYS A 112 11.90 -23.57 23.40
CA LYS A 112 13.27 -23.96 23.73
C LYS A 112 13.44 -24.21 25.24
N TYR A 113 12.72 -23.42 26.04
CA TYR A 113 12.76 -23.47 27.50
C TYR A 113 11.46 -22.90 28.08
N VAL A 114 11.19 -23.18 29.36
CA VAL A 114 10.09 -22.56 30.11
C VAL A 114 10.61 -21.27 30.74
N TYR A 115 10.03 -20.13 30.36
CA TYR A 115 10.42 -18.84 30.91
C TYR A 115 9.69 -18.59 32.23
N ASN A 116 10.44 -18.53 33.34
CA ASN A 116 9.93 -18.16 34.65
C ASN A 116 10.68 -16.92 35.17
N GLY A 117 10.42 -15.78 34.55
CA GLY A 117 11.06 -14.50 34.85
C GLY A 117 10.04 -13.35 34.90
N LEU A 118 10.52 -12.13 34.72
CA LEU A 118 9.66 -10.93 34.68
C LEU A 118 8.67 -11.02 33.52
N ILE A 119 7.39 -10.68 33.77
CA ILE A 119 6.36 -10.61 32.73
C ILE A 119 6.61 -9.37 31.86
N ASP A 120 7.64 -9.45 31.03
CA ASP A 120 8.07 -8.42 30.11
C ASP A 120 8.76 -9.05 28.88
N CYS A 121 8.24 -8.72 27.71
CA CYS A 121 8.76 -9.17 26.44
C CYS A 121 10.23 -8.75 26.22
N LYS A 122 10.67 -7.58 26.71
CA LYS A 122 12.06 -7.13 26.49
C LYS A 122 13.02 -7.98 27.32
N ALA A 123 12.69 -8.21 28.60
CA ALA A 123 13.45 -9.11 29.46
C ALA A 123 13.55 -10.52 28.86
N ALA A 124 12.43 -11.10 28.42
CA ALA A 124 12.44 -12.42 27.80
C ALA A 124 13.20 -12.46 26.46
N ALA A 125 13.16 -11.39 25.66
CA ALA A 125 13.88 -11.33 24.39
C ALA A 125 15.41 -11.37 24.55
N LEU A 126 15.95 -10.95 25.70
CA LEU A 126 17.39 -11.04 26.00
C LEU A 126 17.89 -12.49 26.11
N PHE A 127 17.00 -13.42 26.47
CA PHE A 127 17.33 -14.84 26.60
C PHE A 127 17.11 -15.55 25.27
N ASP A 128 18.14 -15.57 24.42
CA ASP A 128 18.11 -16.27 23.12
C ASP A 128 16.92 -15.83 22.23
N GLY A 129 16.56 -14.54 22.26
CA GLY A 129 15.41 -14.04 21.50
C GLY A 129 14.05 -14.49 22.02
N GLY A 130 13.95 -15.09 23.20
CA GLY A 130 12.71 -15.53 23.83
C GLY A 130 12.45 -17.04 23.75
N MET A 131 11.41 -17.49 24.46
CA MET A 131 11.16 -18.91 24.73
C MET A 131 10.76 -19.75 23.52
N LYS A 132 10.22 -19.13 22.45
CA LYS A 132 9.75 -19.85 21.26
C LYS A 132 10.93 -20.25 20.38
N VAL A 133 10.83 -21.42 19.73
CA VAL A 133 11.73 -21.79 18.63
C VAL A 133 11.63 -20.76 17.50
N CYS A 134 10.42 -20.23 17.24
CA CYS A 134 10.22 -19.10 16.34
C CYS A 134 10.79 -17.81 16.93
N THR A 135 11.86 -17.28 16.31
CA THR A 135 12.59 -16.08 16.77
C THR A 135 11.90 -14.76 16.43
N ILE A 136 10.97 -14.76 15.48
CA ILE A 136 10.26 -13.57 14.99
C ILE A 136 8.85 -13.41 15.58
N GLY A 137 8.35 -14.42 16.30
CA GLY A 137 6.98 -14.47 16.81
C GLY A 137 6.75 -13.64 18.08
N CYS A 138 5.48 -13.40 18.42
CA CYS A 138 5.10 -12.75 19.68
C CYS A 138 5.52 -13.64 20.86
N LEU A 139 6.11 -13.02 21.90
CA LEU A 139 6.51 -13.73 23.12
C LEU A 139 5.37 -13.92 24.11
N GLY A 140 4.22 -13.26 23.91
CA GLY A 140 3.01 -13.43 24.71
C GLY A 140 3.06 -12.98 26.17
N LEU A 141 3.99 -12.10 26.53
CA LEU A 141 4.13 -11.54 27.89
C LEU A 141 3.42 -10.19 28.11
N GLY A 142 2.73 -9.66 27.09
CA GLY A 142 1.83 -8.52 27.31
C GLY A 142 2.47 -7.14 27.51
N THR A 143 3.76 -6.91 27.23
CA THR A 143 4.36 -5.55 27.29
C THR A 143 3.60 -4.52 26.44
N CYS A 144 3.03 -4.95 25.29
CA CYS A 144 2.20 -4.07 24.47
C CYS A 144 0.88 -3.64 25.16
N VAL A 145 0.33 -4.49 26.03
CA VAL A 145 -0.86 -4.19 26.84
C VAL A 145 -0.50 -3.24 27.97
N SER A 146 0.61 -3.50 28.67
CA SER A 146 1.03 -2.67 29.83
C SER A 146 1.36 -1.23 29.47
N VAL A 147 1.81 -0.97 28.24
CA VAL A 147 2.08 0.40 27.74
C VAL A 147 0.85 1.10 27.15
N CYS A 148 -0.29 0.42 27.04
CA CYS A 148 -1.48 0.99 26.43
C CYS A 148 -2.25 1.89 27.41
N GLN A 149 -2.10 3.20 27.28
CA GLN A 149 -2.80 4.19 28.12
C GLN A 149 -4.32 4.29 27.85
N PHE A 150 -4.79 3.72 26.74
CA PHE A 150 -6.18 3.81 26.28
C PHE A 150 -6.99 2.54 26.55
N ASN A 151 -6.40 1.53 27.21
CA ASN A 151 -7.01 0.21 27.43
C ASN A 151 -7.53 -0.45 26.13
N ALA A 152 -6.89 -0.15 25.01
CA ALA A 152 -7.25 -0.66 23.68
C ALA A 152 -6.69 -2.07 23.40
N LEU A 153 -5.88 -2.61 24.30
CA LEU A 153 -5.17 -3.88 24.14
C LEU A 153 -5.46 -4.78 25.35
N SER A 154 -5.70 -6.06 25.10
CA SER A 154 -5.78 -7.11 26.12
C SER A 154 -5.00 -8.34 25.66
N MET A 155 -4.70 -9.28 26.57
CA MET A 155 -4.16 -10.59 26.19
C MET A 155 -5.32 -11.57 26.00
N GLY A 156 -5.34 -12.26 24.86
CA GLY A 156 -6.28 -13.36 24.61
C GLY A 156 -5.82 -14.67 25.27
N ASP A 157 -6.70 -15.66 25.27
CA ASP A 157 -6.47 -16.98 25.89
C ASP A 157 -5.31 -17.75 25.26
N ASP A 158 -4.97 -17.44 24.01
CA ASP A 158 -3.81 -17.99 23.30
C ASP A 158 -2.49 -17.29 23.63
N GLY A 159 -2.51 -16.28 24.52
CA GLY A 159 -1.35 -15.48 24.87
C GLY A 159 -0.92 -14.53 23.75
N LEU A 160 -1.82 -14.16 22.84
CA LEU A 160 -1.59 -13.11 21.84
C LEU A 160 -2.36 -11.84 22.20
N PRO A 161 -1.84 -10.65 21.84
CA PRO A 161 -2.57 -9.41 22.09
C PRO A 161 -3.79 -9.31 21.18
N VAL A 162 -4.91 -8.86 21.75
CA VAL A 162 -6.16 -8.56 21.06
C VAL A 162 -6.39 -7.05 21.12
N VAL A 163 -6.70 -6.45 19.98
CA VAL A 163 -6.90 -5.00 19.87
C VAL A 163 -8.39 -4.70 19.79
N ASN A 164 -8.85 -3.79 20.64
CA ASN A 164 -10.14 -3.15 20.49
C ASN A 164 -9.99 -1.93 19.56
N GLU A 165 -10.39 -2.11 18.30
CA GLU A 165 -10.27 -1.07 17.26
C GLU A 165 -11.02 0.23 17.61
N LYS A 166 -12.07 0.16 18.43
CA LYS A 166 -12.84 1.35 18.84
C LYS A 166 -12.13 2.22 19.87
N LEU A 167 -11.27 1.62 20.70
CA LEU A 167 -10.51 2.32 21.74
C LEU A 167 -9.10 2.68 21.27
N CYS A 168 -8.60 2.01 20.24
CA CYS A 168 -7.26 2.23 19.74
C CYS A 168 -7.16 3.60 19.06
N THR A 169 -6.29 4.44 19.60
CA THR A 169 -5.98 5.78 19.07
C THR A 169 -4.81 5.81 18.09
N GLY A 170 -4.20 4.65 17.80
CA GLY A 170 -3.07 4.59 16.87
C GLY A 170 -1.78 5.27 17.37
N CYS A 171 -1.63 5.48 18.67
CA CYS A 171 -0.47 6.22 19.22
C CYS A 171 0.90 5.53 19.08
N GLY A 172 0.91 4.25 18.68
CA GLY A 172 2.14 3.48 18.44
C GLY A 172 2.94 3.11 19.69
N ALA A 173 2.41 3.35 20.90
CA ALA A 173 3.10 2.97 22.14
C ALA A 173 3.41 1.46 22.18
N CYS A 174 2.46 0.63 21.76
CA CYS A 174 2.61 -0.82 21.66
C CYS A 174 3.64 -1.26 20.61
N GLU A 175 3.71 -0.56 19.47
CA GLU A 175 4.65 -0.82 18.39
C GLU A 175 6.09 -0.53 18.85
N ARG A 176 6.33 0.65 19.46
CA ARG A 176 7.64 1.02 20.02
C ARG A 176 8.09 0.12 21.16
N ALA A 177 7.16 -0.38 21.97
CA ALA A 177 7.47 -1.24 23.10
C ALA A 177 7.78 -2.69 22.71
N CYS A 178 7.38 -3.14 21.52
CA CYS A 178 7.52 -4.52 21.10
C CYS A 178 8.94 -4.85 20.66
N PRO A 179 9.71 -5.69 21.40
CA PRO A 179 11.08 -6.04 21.03
C PRO A 179 11.16 -6.96 19.80
N LYS A 180 10.00 -7.44 19.31
CA LYS A 180 9.89 -8.30 18.13
C LYS A 180 9.33 -7.58 16.90
N HIS A 181 8.96 -6.31 17.03
CA HIS A 181 8.37 -5.50 15.96
C HIS A 181 7.18 -6.18 15.25
N ILE A 182 6.45 -7.04 15.96
CA ILE A 182 5.37 -7.86 15.38
C ILE A 182 3.99 -7.21 15.47
N ILE A 183 3.79 -6.29 16.43
CA ILE A 183 2.61 -5.43 16.45
C ILE A 183 2.97 -4.13 15.74
N LYS A 184 2.28 -3.84 14.64
CA LYS A 184 2.51 -2.67 13.81
C LYS A 184 1.27 -1.78 13.78
N LEU A 185 1.43 -0.49 13.55
CA LEU A 185 0.32 0.40 13.21
C LEU A 185 -0.13 0.13 11.77
N SER A 186 -1.44 0.05 11.56
CA SER A 186 -2.04 -0.26 10.27
C SER A 186 -3.29 0.57 10.03
N SER A 187 -3.44 1.05 8.81
CA SER A 187 -4.63 1.72 8.28
C SER A 187 -4.94 1.18 6.90
N VAL A 188 -6.13 1.45 6.35
CA VAL A 188 -6.44 1.12 4.95
C VAL A 188 -5.44 1.77 4.02
N THR A 189 -5.13 3.05 4.23
CA THR A 189 -4.13 3.78 3.44
C THR A 189 -2.79 3.06 3.46
N ARG A 190 -2.22 2.77 4.65
CA ARG A 190 -0.95 2.02 4.75
C ARG A 190 -1.02 0.67 4.05
N ARG A 191 -2.08 -0.11 4.23
CA ARG A 191 -2.19 -1.43 3.60
C ARG A 191 -2.31 -1.40 2.08
N ILE A 192 -2.83 -0.33 1.49
CA ILE A 192 -2.86 -0.17 0.02
C ILE A 192 -1.45 0.20 -0.49
N LEU A 193 -0.77 1.12 0.21
CA LEU A 193 0.54 1.66 -0.15
C LEU A 193 1.71 0.71 0.16
N GLU A 194 1.55 -0.21 1.11
CA GLU A 194 2.60 -1.09 1.60
C GLU A 194 2.77 -2.31 0.69
N GLU A 195 4.04 -2.54 0.32
CA GLU A 195 4.53 -3.76 -0.30
C GLU A 195 5.12 -4.70 0.76
N TYR A 196 5.05 -6.00 0.52
CA TYR A 196 5.62 -6.98 1.44
C TYR A 196 7.14 -7.00 1.34
N THR A 197 7.81 -7.07 2.48
CA THR A 197 9.27 -7.17 2.57
C THR A 197 9.71 -8.54 3.08
N THR A 198 11.00 -8.86 2.96
CA THR A 198 11.58 -10.10 3.52
C THR A 198 11.47 -10.20 5.04
N ASN A 199 11.27 -9.06 5.73
CA ASN A 199 11.11 -9.00 7.18
C ASN A 199 9.69 -9.34 7.64
N ASP A 200 8.71 -9.39 6.72
CA ASP A 200 7.33 -9.69 7.07
C ASP A 200 7.06 -11.19 7.11
N CYS A 201 6.41 -11.65 8.18
CA CYS A 201 5.99 -13.04 8.34
C CYS A 201 4.79 -13.34 7.42
N THR A 202 5.07 -13.52 6.13
CA THR A 202 4.07 -13.78 5.08
C THR A 202 4.02 -15.26 4.72
N THR A 203 2.80 -15.76 4.46
CA THR A 203 2.63 -17.16 4.05
C THR A 203 3.08 -17.36 2.59
N PRO A 204 3.63 -18.54 2.21
CA PRO A 204 4.02 -18.79 0.82
C PRO A 204 2.87 -18.57 -0.18
N CYS A 205 1.65 -18.97 0.18
CA CYS A 205 0.48 -18.75 -0.67
C CYS A 205 0.14 -17.26 -0.87
N GLN A 206 0.33 -16.41 0.14
CA GLN A 206 0.16 -14.96 0.04
C GLN A 206 1.26 -14.32 -0.81
N ARG A 207 2.51 -14.75 -0.64
CA ARG A 207 3.66 -14.29 -1.47
C ARG A 207 3.49 -14.68 -2.94
N ALA A 208 2.97 -15.87 -3.20
CA ALA A 208 2.69 -16.36 -4.54
C ALA A 208 1.48 -15.68 -5.21
N CYS A 209 0.61 -15.01 -4.44
CA CYS A 209 -0.54 -14.32 -4.98
C CYS A 209 -0.11 -12.96 -5.55
N PRO A 210 -0.29 -12.68 -6.86
CA PRO A 210 0.13 -11.40 -7.44
C PRO A 210 -0.58 -10.17 -6.86
N ALA A 211 -1.81 -10.34 -6.38
CA ALA A 211 -2.55 -9.29 -5.68
C ALA A 211 -2.15 -9.17 -4.20
N GLY A 212 -1.39 -10.12 -3.65
CA GLY A 212 -0.94 -10.10 -2.27
C GLY A 212 -2.06 -10.29 -1.23
N ILE A 213 -3.12 -11.03 -1.58
CA ILE A 213 -4.28 -11.27 -0.71
C ILE A 213 -3.85 -11.98 0.58
N ASN A 214 -4.36 -11.53 1.72
CA ASN A 214 -4.09 -12.16 3.01
C ASN A 214 -4.88 -13.48 3.17
N ILE A 215 -4.38 -14.54 2.53
CA ILE A 215 -5.05 -15.83 2.43
C ILE A 215 -5.28 -16.48 3.78
N ARG A 216 -4.26 -16.42 4.65
CA ARG A 216 -4.33 -16.95 6.01
C ARG A 216 -5.49 -16.32 6.79
N GLU A 217 -5.67 -15.02 6.66
CA GLU A 217 -6.70 -14.29 7.40
C GLU A 217 -8.11 -14.61 6.91
N TYR A 218 -8.41 -14.54 5.61
CA TYR A 218 -9.78 -14.83 5.18
C TYR A 218 -10.16 -16.30 5.43
N ILE A 219 -9.23 -17.25 5.32
CA ILE A 219 -9.50 -18.66 5.67
C ILE A 219 -9.80 -18.81 7.16
N LYS A 220 -9.08 -18.07 8.03
CA LYS A 220 -9.39 -18.03 9.45
C LYS A 220 -10.81 -17.50 9.70
N GLN A 221 -11.22 -16.45 9.00
CA GLN A 221 -12.56 -15.88 9.16
C GLN A 221 -13.66 -16.85 8.70
N ILE A 222 -13.45 -17.57 7.59
CA ILE A 222 -14.33 -18.68 7.16
C ILE A 222 -14.43 -19.74 8.26
N ALA A 223 -13.30 -20.15 8.84
CA ALA A 223 -13.29 -21.15 9.91
C ALA A 223 -14.00 -20.68 11.20
N LEU A 224 -14.06 -19.37 11.43
CA LEU A 224 -14.82 -18.75 12.52
C LEU A 224 -16.31 -18.52 12.17
N GLY A 225 -16.74 -18.82 10.94
CA GLY A 225 -18.09 -18.58 10.45
C GLY A 225 -18.38 -17.13 10.03
N ASP A 226 -17.38 -16.25 10.05
CA ASP A 226 -17.52 -14.84 9.67
C ASP A 226 -17.19 -14.63 8.17
N ASN A 227 -18.11 -15.08 7.32
CA ASN A 227 -17.99 -14.91 5.86
C ASN A 227 -17.99 -13.43 5.45
N HIS A 228 -18.66 -12.57 6.23
CA HIS A 228 -18.68 -11.14 5.96
C HIS A 228 -17.27 -10.54 6.08
N ARG A 229 -16.58 -10.80 7.19
CA ARG A 229 -15.19 -10.37 7.38
C ARG A 229 -14.26 -11.04 6.37
N ALA A 230 -14.48 -12.31 6.01
CA ALA A 230 -13.69 -12.99 4.99
C ALA A 230 -13.73 -12.25 3.64
N VAL A 231 -14.92 -11.83 3.18
CA VAL A 231 -15.08 -11.02 1.95
C VAL A 231 -14.38 -9.68 2.09
N GLN A 232 -14.50 -9.00 3.23
CA GLN A 232 -13.77 -7.75 3.48
C GLN A 232 -12.26 -7.93 3.34
N VAL A 233 -11.69 -8.99 3.94
CA VAL A 233 -10.26 -9.30 3.87
C VAL A 233 -9.82 -9.58 2.43
N ILE A 234 -10.64 -10.28 1.63
CA ILE A 234 -10.36 -10.50 0.20
C ILE A 234 -10.33 -9.16 -0.54
N LYS A 235 -11.34 -8.31 -0.32
CA LYS A 235 -11.46 -6.98 -0.94
C LYS A 235 -10.42 -5.96 -0.46
N GLU A 236 -9.67 -6.24 0.60
CA GLU A 236 -8.49 -5.43 0.96
C GLU A 236 -7.44 -5.40 -0.16
N ARG A 237 -7.37 -6.44 -1.01
CA ARG A 237 -6.39 -6.58 -2.10
C ARG A 237 -6.99 -7.05 -3.43
N ASN A 238 -8.27 -7.42 -3.51
CA ASN A 238 -8.91 -7.90 -4.73
C ASN A 238 -10.34 -7.36 -4.92
N PRO A 239 -10.58 -6.43 -5.86
CA PRO A 239 -11.91 -5.91 -6.15
C PRO A 239 -12.79 -6.86 -6.99
N PHE A 240 -12.24 -7.96 -7.49
CA PHE A 240 -12.93 -8.94 -8.33
C PHE A 240 -12.96 -10.33 -7.67
N PRO A 241 -13.55 -10.49 -6.48
CA PRO A 241 -13.52 -11.76 -5.75
C PRO A 241 -14.17 -12.91 -6.54
N THR A 242 -15.28 -12.63 -7.23
CA THR A 242 -16.12 -13.62 -7.90
C THR A 242 -15.50 -14.05 -9.23
N VAL A 243 -15.04 -13.08 -10.04
CA VAL A 243 -14.30 -13.34 -11.28
C VAL A 243 -13.04 -14.14 -11.00
N ILE A 244 -12.22 -13.71 -10.02
CA ILE A 244 -10.98 -14.43 -9.67
C ILE A 244 -11.30 -15.82 -9.10
N GLY A 245 -12.40 -15.99 -8.37
CA GLY A 245 -12.88 -17.31 -7.95
C GLY A 245 -13.07 -18.30 -9.13
N LYS A 246 -13.42 -17.82 -10.32
CA LYS A 246 -13.64 -18.65 -11.51
C LYS A 246 -12.42 -18.84 -12.40
N ILE A 247 -11.63 -17.79 -12.64
CA ILE A 247 -10.61 -17.83 -13.72
C ILE A 247 -9.16 -17.83 -13.24
N CYS A 248 -8.91 -17.74 -11.92
CA CYS A 248 -7.55 -17.67 -11.37
C CYS A 248 -6.71 -18.91 -11.72
N PRO A 249 -5.43 -18.76 -12.07
CA PRO A 249 -4.50 -19.88 -12.27
C PRO A 249 -4.00 -20.52 -10.95
N GLN A 250 -4.46 -20.01 -9.80
CA GLN A 250 -4.25 -20.58 -8.47
C GLN A 250 -2.78 -20.77 -8.02
N PRO A 251 -1.84 -19.81 -8.27
CA PRO A 251 -0.44 -19.96 -7.86
C PRO A 251 -0.28 -20.15 -6.35
N CYS A 252 -1.18 -19.55 -5.57
CA CYS A 252 -1.25 -19.70 -4.13
C CYS A 252 -1.48 -21.15 -3.64
N GLN A 253 -2.13 -22.02 -4.43
CA GLN A 253 -2.31 -23.42 -4.08
C GLN A 253 -1.07 -24.24 -4.41
N SER A 254 -0.39 -23.95 -5.52
CA SER A 254 0.88 -24.59 -5.89
C SER A 254 1.97 -24.40 -4.82
N GLU A 255 1.98 -23.22 -4.20
CA GLU A 255 2.91 -22.87 -3.12
C GLU A 255 2.39 -23.23 -1.72
N CYS A 256 1.26 -23.92 -1.60
CA CYS A 256 0.71 -24.29 -0.30
C CYS A 256 1.59 -25.32 0.42
N ARG A 257 2.09 -24.98 1.61
CA ARG A 257 2.92 -25.88 2.43
C ARG A 257 2.21 -27.16 2.89
N ARG A 258 0.87 -27.18 2.86
CA ARG A 258 0.09 -28.35 3.25
C ARG A 258 0.35 -29.56 2.33
N LYS A 259 0.83 -29.33 1.10
CA LYS A 259 1.26 -30.38 0.15
C LYS A 259 2.36 -31.32 0.68
N PHE A 260 3.10 -30.89 1.70
CA PHE A 260 4.13 -31.72 2.34
C PHE A 260 3.60 -32.63 3.46
N VAL A 261 2.33 -32.45 3.82
CA VAL A 261 1.62 -33.27 4.82
C VAL A 261 0.62 -34.17 4.11
N ASP A 262 -0.28 -33.56 3.34
CA ASP A 262 -1.30 -34.23 2.55
C ASP A 262 -1.52 -33.48 1.21
N GLU A 263 -2.59 -32.70 1.07
CA GLU A 263 -2.96 -31.99 -0.15
C GLU A 263 -3.03 -30.47 0.05
N PRO A 264 -2.79 -29.67 -0.99
CA PRO A 264 -2.99 -28.22 -0.92
C PRO A 264 -4.40 -27.85 -0.45
N VAL A 265 -4.50 -26.79 0.36
CA VAL A 265 -5.80 -26.21 0.68
C VAL A 265 -6.46 -25.69 -0.60
N SER A 266 -7.76 -25.93 -0.78
CA SER A 266 -8.58 -25.42 -1.90
C SER A 266 -8.86 -23.91 -1.77
N ILE A 267 -7.80 -23.11 -1.70
CA ILE A 267 -7.79 -21.67 -1.44
C ILE A 267 -8.74 -20.92 -2.39
N ASN A 268 -8.73 -21.27 -3.68
CA ASN A 268 -9.56 -20.59 -4.66
C ASN A 268 -11.06 -20.89 -4.50
N PHE A 269 -11.41 -22.14 -4.16
CA PHE A 269 -12.80 -22.51 -3.88
C PHE A 269 -13.31 -21.86 -2.59
N LEU A 270 -12.48 -21.73 -1.56
CA LEU A 270 -12.84 -20.98 -0.34
C LEU A 270 -13.10 -19.50 -0.63
N LYS A 271 -12.31 -18.90 -1.53
CA LYS A 271 -12.56 -17.53 -2.01
C LYS A 271 -13.87 -17.42 -2.77
N LEU A 272 -14.12 -18.36 -3.69
CA LEU A 272 -15.35 -18.39 -4.48
C LEU A 272 -16.57 -18.57 -3.57
N PHE A 273 -16.51 -19.47 -2.58
CA PHE A 273 -17.55 -19.65 -1.57
C PHE A 273 -17.91 -18.35 -0.84
N CYS A 274 -16.91 -17.55 -0.44
CA CYS A 274 -17.17 -16.25 0.18
C CYS A 274 -17.76 -15.23 -0.78
N ALA A 275 -17.29 -15.23 -2.03
CA ALA A 275 -17.81 -14.33 -3.07
C ALA A 275 -19.26 -14.67 -3.43
N ASP A 276 -19.59 -15.95 -3.52
CA ASP A 276 -20.95 -16.45 -3.74
C ASP A 276 -21.84 -16.13 -2.53
N PHE A 277 -21.34 -16.26 -1.30
CA PHE A 277 -22.08 -15.82 -0.10
C PHE A 277 -22.51 -14.35 -0.20
N GLU A 278 -21.63 -13.44 -0.62
CA GLU A 278 -21.99 -12.03 -0.82
C GLU A 278 -23.05 -11.86 -1.91
N LYS A 279 -22.90 -12.57 -3.03
CA LYS A 279 -23.80 -12.51 -4.18
C LYS A 279 -25.19 -13.08 -3.87
N ASP A 280 -25.26 -14.20 -3.16
CA ASP A 280 -26.51 -14.87 -2.79
C ASP A 280 -27.34 -14.05 -1.81
N GLN A 281 -26.68 -13.23 -0.98
CA GLN A 281 -27.36 -12.24 -0.13
C GLN A 281 -27.82 -11.00 -0.92
N ASN A 282 -27.43 -10.88 -2.19
CA ASN A 282 -27.67 -9.73 -3.07
C ASN A 282 -27.32 -8.39 -2.39
N LYS A 283 -26.29 -8.40 -1.53
CA LYS A 283 -25.87 -7.26 -0.74
C LYS A 283 -24.36 -7.18 -0.74
N ARG A 284 -23.81 -6.17 -1.43
CA ARG A 284 -22.36 -5.97 -1.49
C ARG A 284 -21.81 -5.51 -0.16
N ILE A 285 -20.71 -6.15 0.22
CA ILE A 285 -19.85 -5.80 1.33
C ILE A 285 -18.77 -4.88 0.77
N LEU A 286 -18.97 -3.58 0.96
CA LEU A 286 -18.01 -2.56 0.56
C LEU A 286 -16.94 -2.41 1.65
N PRO A 287 -15.64 -2.43 1.29
CA PRO A 287 -14.59 -2.17 2.26
C PRO A 287 -14.57 -0.68 2.65
N PHE A 288 -13.94 -0.38 3.78
CA PHE A 288 -13.73 1.00 4.23
C PHE A 288 -12.94 1.83 3.21
N CYS A 289 -13.35 3.10 3.08
CA CYS A 289 -12.64 4.15 2.35
C CYS A 289 -12.13 5.21 3.33
N ALA A 290 -10.89 5.65 3.12
CA ALA A 290 -10.30 6.76 3.85
C ALA A 290 -11.10 8.07 3.64
N PRO A 291 -10.95 9.07 4.54
CA PRO A 291 -11.63 10.35 4.41
C PRO A 291 -11.43 11.00 3.02
N LYS A 292 -12.46 11.70 2.53
CA LYS A 292 -12.43 12.31 1.21
C LYS A 292 -11.34 13.38 1.11
N THR A 293 -10.53 13.27 0.07
CA THR A 293 -9.47 14.22 -0.30
C THR A 293 -9.94 15.25 -1.33
N ASN A 294 -11.09 15.00 -1.99
CA ASN A 294 -11.64 15.77 -3.11
C ASN A 294 -10.72 15.89 -4.35
N ARG A 295 -9.61 15.14 -4.41
CA ARG A 295 -8.73 15.13 -5.57
C ARG A 295 -9.28 14.19 -6.64
N LYS A 296 -9.43 14.70 -7.86
CA LYS A 296 -9.89 13.92 -9.01
C LYS A 296 -8.73 13.22 -9.69
N VAL A 297 -8.94 11.97 -10.09
CA VAL A 297 -7.97 11.18 -10.86
C VAL A 297 -8.68 10.56 -12.06
N ALA A 298 -8.15 10.78 -13.27
CA ALA A 298 -8.69 10.17 -14.47
C ALA A 298 -7.98 8.83 -14.73
N ILE A 299 -8.74 7.80 -15.07
CA ILE A 299 -8.23 6.47 -15.40
C ILE A 299 -8.68 6.14 -16.81
N ILE A 300 -7.73 5.89 -17.70
CA ILE A 300 -7.99 5.55 -19.09
C ILE A 300 -7.99 4.04 -19.23
N GLY A 301 -9.12 3.48 -19.64
CA GLY A 301 -9.35 2.04 -19.79
C GLY A 301 -10.19 1.47 -18.63
N GLY A 302 -11.37 0.97 -18.96
CA GLY A 302 -12.30 0.27 -18.07
C GLY A 302 -12.04 -1.22 -17.98
N GLY A 303 -10.80 -1.67 -18.23
CA GLY A 303 -10.34 -3.04 -18.03
C GLY A 303 -10.05 -3.37 -16.56
N VAL A 304 -9.59 -4.59 -16.30
CA VAL A 304 -9.33 -5.10 -14.93
C VAL A 304 -8.35 -4.22 -14.17
N GLU A 305 -7.25 -3.81 -14.80
CA GLU A 305 -6.25 -2.97 -14.16
C GLU A 305 -6.80 -1.59 -13.83
N GLY A 306 -7.36 -0.87 -14.82
CA GLY A 306 -7.93 0.46 -14.60
C GLY A 306 -9.03 0.47 -13.55
N LEU A 307 -9.93 -0.52 -13.56
CA LEU A 307 -10.95 -0.66 -12.53
C LEU A 307 -10.37 -1.00 -11.15
N SER A 308 -9.31 -1.81 -11.09
CA SER A 308 -8.59 -2.07 -9.84
C SER A 308 -7.94 -0.79 -9.31
N THR A 309 -7.28 -0.01 -10.16
CA THR A 309 -6.71 1.29 -9.81
C THR A 309 -7.79 2.25 -9.28
N ALA A 310 -8.91 2.36 -9.99
CA ALA A 310 -10.03 3.20 -9.57
C ALA A 310 -10.59 2.77 -8.21
N PHE A 311 -10.79 1.47 -7.99
CA PHE A 311 -11.22 0.94 -6.70
C PHE A 311 -10.29 1.33 -5.56
N PHE A 312 -8.98 1.17 -5.72
CA PHE A 312 -8.03 1.52 -4.67
C PHE A 312 -7.88 3.03 -4.47
N LEU A 313 -7.98 3.84 -5.52
CA LEU A 313 -8.01 5.30 -5.40
C LEU A 313 -9.25 5.80 -4.63
N ALA A 314 -10.43 5.23 -4.91
CA ALA A 314 -11.64 5.52 -4.13
C ALA A 314 -11.46 5.14 -2.65
N ARG A 315 -10.83 3.99 -2.38
CA ARG A 315 -10.51 3.58 -0.99
C ARG A 315 -9.48 4.47 -0.29
N LEU A 316 -8.61 5.14 -1.05
CA LEU A 316 -7.71 6.18 -0.55
C LEU A 316 -8.40 7.54 -0.36
N GLY A 317 -9.71 7.63 -0.63
CA GLY A 317 -10.50 8.86 -0.48
C GLY A 317 -10.41 9.82 -1.66
N HIS A 318 -9.83 9.40 -2.79
CA HIS A 318 -9.82 10.18 -4.03
C HIS A 318 -11.13 10.02 -4.82
N LEU A 319 -11.32 10.84 -5.84
CA LEU A 319 -12.46 10.82 -6.75
C LEU A 319 -12.01 10.28 -8.13
N PRO A 320 -11.96 8.96 -8.32
CA PRO A 320 -11.57 8.35 -9.58
C PRO A 320 -12.69 8.41 -10.62
N GLU A 321 -12.34 8.82 -11.83
CA GLU A 321 -13.21 8.80 -13.01
C GLU A 321 -12.59 7.93 -14.11
N VAL A 322 -13.28 6.87 -14.53
CA VAL A 322 -12.82 5.92 -15.55
C VAL A 322 -13.38 6.29 -16.91
N PHE A 323 -12.52 6.43 -17.92
CA PHE A 323 -12.89 6.67 -19.31
C PHE A 323 -12.66 5.39 -20.12
N GLU A 324 -13.73 4.84 -20.68
CA GLU A 324 -13.74 3.58 -21.42
C GLU A 324 -14.14 3.82 -22.88
N ALA A 325 -13.36 3.24 -23.79
CA ALA A 325 -13.55 3.39 -25.24
C ALA A 325 -14.83 2.72 -25.74
N THR A 326 -15.25 1.63 -25.11
CA THR A 326 -16.43 0.85 -25.48
C THR A 326 -17.69 1.30 -24.73
N ASP A 327 -18.82 0.67 -25.08
CA ASP A 327 -20.11 0.86 -24.43
C ASP A 327 -20.23 0.10 -23.10
N LYS A 328 -19.24 -0.71 -22.71
CA LYS A 328 -19.25 -1.50 -21.48
C LYS A 328 -17.87 -1.70 -20.86
N LEU A 329 -17.80 -1.56 -19.54
CA LEU A 329 -16.60 -1.89 -18.75
C LEU A 329 -16.26 -3.38 -18.79
N GLY A 330 -15.03 -3.73 -18.45
CA GLY A 330 -14.57 -5.12 -18.28
C GLY A 330 -13.45 -5.53 -19.25
N GLY A 331 -13.18 -4.72 -20.27
CA GLY A 331 -12.08 -4.91 -21.22
C GLY A 331 -12.03 -6.34 -21.78
N LEU A 332 -10.82 -6.91 -21.86
CA LEU A 332 -10.60 -8.27 -22.39
C LEU A 332 -11.42 -9.35 -21.67
N LEU A 333 -11.75 -9.22 -20.38
CA LEU A 333 -12.56 -10.24 -19.71
C LEU A 333 -13.98 -10.35 -20.28
N ARG A 334 -14.51 -9.27 -20.86
CA ARG A 334 -15.84 -9.26 -21.46
C ARG A 334 -15.87 -9.93 -22.84
N VAL A 335 -14.76 -9.87 -23.57
CA VAL A 335 -14.70 -10.21 -25.01
C VAL A 335 -13.84 -11.43 -25.33
N ALA A 336 -12.82 -11.73 -24.52
CA ALA A 336 -11.81 -12.74 -24.82
C ALA A 336 -11.95 -14.04 -24.01
N ILE A 337 -12.82 -14.08 -23.00
CA ILE A 337 -13.06 -15.28 -22.18
C ILE A 337 -14.43 -15.88 -22.53
N GLU A 338 -14.46 -17.20 -22.74
CA GLU A 338 -15.69 -17.95 -22.97
C GLU A 338 -16.69 -17.80 -21.82
N LYS A 339 -17.98 -17.67 -22.14
CA LYS A 339 -19.05 -17.37 -21.18
C LYS A 339 -19.27 -18.51 -20.19
N GLU A 340 -18.99 -19.73 -20.59
CA GLU A 340 -19.03 -20.94 -19.76
C GLU A 340 -17.99 -20.87 -18.65
N ARG A 341 -16.83 -20.28 -18.94
CA ARG A 341 -15.76 -20.08 -17.96
C ARG A 341 -15.98 -18.83 -17.12
N LEU A 342 -16.48 -17.74 -17.72
CA LEU A 342 -16.80 -16.50 -17.04
C LEU A 342 -18.14 -15.92 -17.53
N PRO A 343 -19.24 -16.20 -16.82
CA PRO A 343 -20.53 -15.58 -17.12
C PRO A 343 -20.46 -14.05 -16.97
N LEU A 344 -21.04 -13.32 -17.92
CA LEU A 344 -20.97 -11.84 -17.93
C LEU A 344 -21.65 -11.21 -16.71
N GLU A 345 -22.68 -11.84 -16.16
CA GLU A 345 -23.33 -11.42 -14.91
C GLU A 345 -22.39 -11.44 -13.70
N ILE A 346 -21.41 -12.36 -13.68
CA ILE A 346 -20.40 -12.44 -12.61
C ILE A 346 -19.38 -11.33 -12.77
N LEU A 347 -19.00 -11.02 -14.01
CA LEU A 347 -18.16 -9.87 -14.32
C LEU A 347 -18.87 -8.56 -13.93
N ASP A 348 -20.13 -8.41 -14.32
CA ASP A 348 -20.95 -7.24 -14.02
C ASP A 348 -21.16 -7.06 -12.51
N TRP A 349 -21.32 -8.14 -11.76
CA TRP A 349 -21.45 -8.11 -10.30
C TRP A 349 -20.25 -7.45 -9.61
N ASP A 350 -19.04 -7.89 -9.97
CA ASP A 350 -17.80 -7.35 -9.40
C ASP A 350 -17.57 -5.90 -9.87
N ILE A 351 -17.80 -5.60 -11.16
CA ILE A 351 -17.67 -4.23 -11.71
C ILE A 351 -18.61 -3.26 -11.02
N GLN A 352 -19.86 -3.64 -10.79
CA GLN A 352 -20.83 -2.78 -10.09
C GLN A 352 -20.39 -2.52 -8.65
N GLY A 353 -19.77 -3.49 -7.97
CA GLY A 353 -19.18 -3.26 -6.65
C GLY A 353 -18.06 -2.23 -6.64
N ILE A 354 -17.30 -2.13 -7.74
CA ILE A 354 -16.29 -1.08 -7.93
C ILE A 354 -16.95 0.28 -8.18
N VAL A 355 -18.01 0.34 -8.97
CA VAL A 355 -18.75 1.60 -9.21
C VAL A 355 -19.39 2.11 -7.91
N GLU A 356 -20.03 1.22 -7.14
CA GLU A 356 -20.72 1.55 -5.88
C GLU A 356 -19.81 2.09 -4.78
N ILE A 357 -18.51 1.80 -4.83
CA ILE A 357 -17.55 2.35 -3.84
C ILE A 357 -17.27 3.85 -4.05
N GLY A 358 -17.72 4.42 -5.17
CA GLY A 358 -17.54 5.83 -5.51
C GLY A 358 -16.73 6.08 -6.80
N VAL A 359 -16.65 5.10 -7.70
CA VAL A 359 -15.98 5.26 -8.99
C VAL A 359 -16.99 5.79 -10.02
N THR A 360 -16.68 6.91 -10.66
CA THR A 360 -17.48 7.44 -11.77
C THR A 360 -16.97 6.86 -13.09
N THR A 361 -17.86 6.59 -14.04
CA THR A 361 -17.48 5.96 -15.32
C THR A 361 -18.07 6.69 -16.51
N HIS A 362 -17.28 6.81 -17.58
CA HIS A 362 -17.60 7.50 -18.81
C HIS A 362 -17.34 6.55 -19.98
N LEU A 363 -18.41 6.06 -20.60
CA LEU A 363 -18.36 5.10 -21.70
C LEU A 363 -18.29 5.82 -23.05
N ASN A 364 -17.84 5.11 -24.08
CA ASN A 364 -17.65 5.65 -25.44
C ASN A 364 -16.76 6.91 -25.46
N LYS A 365 -15.66 6.87 -24.70
CA LYS A 365 -14.66 7.93 -24.64
C LYS A 365 -13.29 7.40 -25.05
N ILE A 366 -12.84 7.75 -26.25
CA ILE A 366 -11.57 7.34 -26.80
C ILE A 366 -10.53 8.44 -26.56
N VAL A 367 -9.44 8.10 -25.87
CA VAL A 367 -8.33 9.05 -25.65
C VAL A 367 -7.55 9.27 -26.94
N GLY A 368 -7.19 10.51 -27.20
CA GLY A 368 -6.58 10.97 -28.46
C GLY A 368 -7.59 11.29 -29.56
N GLN A 369 -8.89 11.06 -29.33
CA GLN A 369 -9.98 11.45 -30.24
C GLN A 369 -11.00 12.34 -29.52
N ASP A 370 -11.68 11.80 -28.51
CA ASP A 370 -12.74 12.50 -27.79
C ASP A 370 -12.22 13.35 -26.63
N ILE A 371 -11.12 12.90 -26.02
CA ILE A 371 -10.45 13.54 -24.88
C ILE A 371 -8.93 13.37 -25.02
N THR A 372 -8.13 14.25 -24.41
CA THR A 372 -6.67 14.15 -24.38
C THR A 372 -6.11 14.29 -22.97
N ILE A 373 -4.90 13.77 -22.74
CA ILE A 373 -4.22 13.92 -21.43
C ILE A 373 -4.13 15.40 -21.00
N PRO A 374 -3.69 16.36 -21.85
CA PRO A 374 -3.68 17.77 -21.48
C PRO A 374 -5.07 18.32 -21.15
N SER A 375 -6.12 17.92 -21.88
CA SER A 375 -7.49 18.39 -21.60
C SER A 375 -7.96 17.95 -20.22
N LEU A 376 -7.67 16.70 -19.82
CA LEU A 376 -8.02 16.19 -18.49
C LEU A 376 -7.26 16.93 -17.39
N LEU A 377 -5.95 17.15 -17.57
CA LEU A 377 -5.16 17.93 -16.59
C LEU A 377 -5.67 19.37 -16.46
N LYS A 378 -6.15 19.97 -17.56
CA LYS A 378 -6.79 21.29 -17.58
C LYS A 378 -8.17 21.29 -16.91
N ASP A 379 -8.92 20.20 -16.99
CA ASP A 379 -10.22 20.02 -16.34
C ASP A 379 -10.12 19.78 -14.81
N GLY A 380 -8.91 19.92 -14.24
CA GLY A 380 -8.67 19.87 -12.80
C GLY A 380 -8.40 18.48 -12.24
N PHE A 381 -8.13 17.48 -13.10
CA PHE A 381 -7.63 16.19 -12.65
C PHE A 381 -6.21 16.33 -12.11
N SER A 382 -5.98 15.84 -10.89
CA SER A 382 -4.66 15.89 -10.22
C SER A 382 -3.66 14.91 -10.84
N ALA A 383 -4.15 13.84 -11.46
CA ALA A 383 -3.35 12.88 -12.22
C ALA A 383 -4.24 12.18 -13.27
N VAL A 384 -3.62 11.70 -14.35
CA VAL A 384 -4.24 10.83 -15.35
C VAL A 384 -3.44 9.54 -15.45
N PHE A 385 -4.08 8.38 -15.32
CA PHE A 385 -3.45 7.08 -15.41
C PHE A 385 -3.85 6.35 -16.69
N LEU A 386 -2.87 5.83 -17.42
CA LEU A 386 -3.09 5.08 -18.65
C LEU A 386 -3.07 3.56 -18.42
N ALA A 387 -4.21 2.91 -18.68
CA ALA A 387 -4.40 1.45 -18.61
C ALA A 387 -5.24 0.93 -19.79
N SER A 388 -5.05 1.50 -20.99
CA SER A 388 -5.81 1.14 -22.20
C SER A 388 -5.37 -0.19 -22.84
N GLY A 389 -4.31 -0.82 -22.34
CA GLY A 389 -3.77 -2.08 -22.87
C GLY A 389 -2.99 -1.87 -24.16
N GLY A 390 -3.33 -2.61 -25.22
CA GLY A 390 -2.55 -2.55 -26.46
C GLY A 390 -3.23 -3.13 -27.68
N TRP A 391 -2.41 -3.62 -28.62
CA TRP A 391 -2.86 -4.17 -29.90
C TRP A 391 -3.95 -5.24 -29.75
N ASP A 392 -3.81 -6.14 -28.80
CA ASP A 392 -4.78 -7.19 -28.49
C ASP A 392 -6.13 -6.64 -28.02
N SER A 393 -6.10 -5.60 -27.19
CA SER A 393 -7.31 -4.90 -26.75
C SER A 393 -8.01 -4.20 -27.91
N ARG A 394 -7.26 -3.53 -28.79
CA ARG A 394 -7.79 -2.89 -30.01
C ARG A 394 -8.42 -3.91 -30.98
N LEU A 395 -7.76 -5.05 -31.17
CA LEU A 395 -8.30 -6.16 -31.97
C LEU A 395 -9.62 -6.68 -31.40
N ALA A 396 -9.69 -6.88 -30.09
CA ALA A 396 -10.88 -7.43 -29.44
C ALA A 396 -12.11 -6.51 -29.53
N ILE A 397 -11.90 -5.20 -29.72
CA ILE A 397 -12.94 -4.19 -29.90
C ILE A 397 -13.32 -4.01 -31.39
N GLY A 398 -12.72 -4.78 -32.30
CA GLY A 398 -13.03 -4.75 -33.74
C GLY A 398 -12.34 -3.62 -34.51
N GLY A 399 -11.37 -2.93 -33.90
CA GLY A 399 -10.71 -1.74 -34.46
C GLY A 399 -9.28 -1.99 -34.89
N LEU A 400 -9.07 -2.39 -36.15
CA LEU A 400 -7.77 -2.21 -36.84
C LEU A 400 -7.69 -0.87 -37.58
N SER A 401 -8.81 -0.17 -37.75
CA SER A 401 -8.93 0.94 -38.70
C SER A 401 -8.53 2.31 -38.14
N LYS A 402 -8.41 2.46 -36.80
CA LYS A 402 -8.04 3.72 -36.16
C LYS A 402 -6.94 3.52 -35.12
N ILE A 403 -5.85 4.25 -35.30
CA ILE A 403 -4.74 4.30 -34.33
C ILE A 403 -5.17 5.13 -33.12
N GLU A 404 -5.18 4.50 -31.95
CA GLU A 404 -5.35 5.19 -30.66
C GLU A 404 -4.04 5.90 -30.28
N LYS A 405 -4.13 7.22 -30.05
CA LYS A 405 -2.99 8.06 -29.64
C LYS A 405 -3.16 8.46 -28.17
N ALA A 406 -3.26 7.46 -27.30
CA ALA A 406 -3.52 7.70 -25.88
C ALA A 406 -2.38 8.48 -25.21
N ILE A 407 -1.13 8.20 -25.61
CA ILE A 407 0.03 9.05 -25.31
C ILE A 407 0.25 9.98 -26.51
N PRO A 408 0.38 11.30 -26.29
CA PRO A 408 0.66 12.23 -27.37
C PRO A 408 1.86 11.82 -28.24
N SER A 409 1.70 11.93 -29.55
CA SER A 409 2.72 11.58 -30.56
C SER A 409 3.37 10.20 -30.42
N THR A 410 2.65 9.22 -29.86
CA THR A 410 3.17 7.86 -29.63
C THR A 410 2.40 6.84 -30.45
N TYR A 411 3.11 5.83 -30.96
CA TYR A 411 2.59 4.77 -31.83
C TYR A 411 3.11 3.40 -31.40
N LEU A 412 2.38 2.33 -31.71
CA LEU A 412 2.93 0.98 -31.65
C LEU A 412 3.66 0.65 -32.95
N LEU A 413 4.72 -0.15 -32.88
CA LEU A 413 5.48 -0.57 -34.06
C LEU A 413 4.59 -1.24 -35.13
N ILE A 414 3.59 -2.02 -34.69
CA ILE A 414 2.63 -2.65 -35.59
C ILE A 414 1.80 -1.62 -36.37
N ASP A 415 1.53 -0.45 -35.78
CA ASP A 415 0.82 0.64 -36.44
C ASP A 415 1.69 1.17 -37.59
N LEU A 416 3.00 1.32 -37.37
CA LEU A 416 3.93 1.73 -38.42
C LEU A 416 3.95 0.71 -39.57
N ILE A 417 4.11 -0.57 -39.24
CA ILE A 417 4.26 -1.64 -40.25
C ILE A 417 2.97 -1.83 -41.06
N LYS A 418 1.79 -1.75 -40.42
CA LYS A 418 0.49 -2.05 -41.07
C LYS A 418 -0.30 -0.81 -41.51
N GLY A 419 -0.03 0.37 -40.95
CA GLY A 419 -0.90 1.55 -41.00
C GLY A 419 -0.26 2.79 -41.62
N GLN A 420 0.61 2.60 -42.62
CA GLN A 420 1.45 3.65 -43.24
C GLN A 420 0.74 4.99 -43.54
N THR A 421 -0.56 4.97 -43.84
CA THR A 421 -1.33 6.17 -44.26
C THR A 421 -1.87 7.04 -43.12
N GLN A 422 -1.76 6.62 -41.86
CA GLN A 422 -2.33 7.35 -40.70
C GLN A 422 -1.28 7.87 -39.70
N ILE A 423 0.01 7.72 -40.01
CA ILE A 423 1.11 8.05 -39.09
C ILE A 423 1.87 9.26 -39.59
N SER A 424 2.18 10.16 -38.65
CA SER A 424 3.05 11.31 -38.88
C SER A 424 4.24 11.22 -37.92
N CYS A 425 5.46 11.30 -38.46
CA CYS A 425 6.68 11.38 -37.66
C CYS A 425 7.17 12.83 -37.58
N GLY A 426 7.54 13.26 -36.38
CA GLY A 426 8.30 14.49 -36.18
C GLY A 426 9.77 14.33 -36.53
N GLU A 427 10.56 15.38 -36.34
CA GLU A 427 11.98 15.38 -36.71
C GLU A 427 12.81 14.37 -35.90
N ASN A 428 12.51 14.24 -34.61
CA ASN A 428 13.21 13.33 -33.68
C ASN A 428 12.31 12.15 -33.30
N VAL A 429 12.68 10.96 -33.74
CA VAL A 429 11.96 9.72 -33.47
C VAL A 429 12.76 8.85 -32.50
N VAL A 430 12.10 8.33 -31.47
CA VAL A 430 12.66 7.31 -30.59
C VAL A 430 11.92 5.98 -30.82
N ILE A 431 12.65 4.92 -31.12
CA ILE A 431 12.12 3.55 -31.16
C ILE A 431 12.56 2.85 -29.88
N TYR A 432 11.60 2.56 -29.00
CA TYR A 432 11.85 1.91 -27.72
C TYR A 432 11.74 0.38 -27.83
N GLY A 433 12.71 -0.33 -27.25
CA GLY A 433 12.72 -1.80 -27.17
C GLY A 433 13.19 -2.49 -28.46
N GLY A 434 14.18 -1.90 -29.15
CA GLY A 434 14.73 -2.42 -30.40
C GLY A 434 15.48 -3.76 -30.29
N ARG A 435 16.01 -4.10 -29.11
CA ARG A 435 16.83 -5.31 -28.89
C ARG A 435 16.10 -6.64 -29.12
N ASP A 436 14.80 -6.69 -28.84
CA ASP A 436 13.99 -7.91 -28.93
C ASP A 436 13.28 -8.04 -30.29
N ILE A 437 13.58 -7.14 -31.23
CA ILE A 437 12.99 -7.10 -32.56
C ILE A 437 13.96 -7.69 -33.57
N ALA A 438 13.45 -8.46 -34.54
CA ALA A 438 14.26 -8.93 -35.65
C ALA A 438 14.89 -7.75 -36.42
N ALA A 439 16.18 -7.85 -36.74
CA ALA A 439 16.96 -6.74 -37.31
C ALA A 439 16.33 -6.16 -38.59
N ASN A 440 15.74 -7.01 -39.43
CA ASN A 440 15.04 -6.59 -40.65
C ASN A 440 13.82 -5.69 -40.36
N ILE A 441 13.01 -6.04 -39.35
CA ILE A 441 11.83 -5.25 -38.96
C ILE A 441 12.26 -3.87 -38.46
N LEU A 442 13.37 -3.81 -37.70
CA LEU A 442 13.91 -2.54 -37.21
C LEU A 442 14.42 -1.66 -38.34
N THR A 443 15.15 -2.24 -39.31
CA THR A 443 15.60 -1.54 -40.51
C THR A 443 14.42 -1.01 -41.34
N ASP A 444 13.37 -1.80 -41.51
CA ASP A 444 12.15 -1.37 -42.21
C ASP A 444 11.48 -0.20 -41.48
N ALA A 445 11.34 -0.30 -40.15
CA ALA A 445 10.77 0.78 -39.34
C ALA A 445 11.57 2.08 -39.44
N GLU A 446 12.90 2.01 -39.41
CA GLU A 446 13.76 3.19 -39.60
C GLU A 446 13.56 3.83 -40.97
N LYS A 447 13.51 3.01 -42.04
CA LYS A 447 13.29 3.49 -43.40
C LYS A 447 11.94 4.20 -43.52
N MET A 448 10.89 3.59 -43.00
CA MET A 448 9.54 4.16 -43.00
C MET A 448 9.48 5.47 -42.21
N CYS A 449 10.14 5.55 -41.06
CA CYS A 449 10.21 6.81 -40.30
C CYS A 449 10.88 7.93 -41.10
N LYS A 450 11.96 7.64 -41.83
CA LYS A 450 12.64 8.62 -42.70
C LYS A 450 11.73 9.08 -43.84
N GLU A 451 11.00 8.16 -44.47
CA GLU A 451 10.02 8.48 -45.51
C GLU A 451 8.88 9.37 -44.97
N LEU A 452 8.52 9.20 -43.69
CA LEU A 452 7.55 10.03 -42.98
C LEU A 452 8.11 11.33 -42.40
N GLY A 453 9.38 11.69 -42.69
CA GLY A 453 9.97 12.98 -42.33
C GLY A 453 10.90 12.98 -41.11
N ALA A 454 11.23 11.82 -40.54
CA ALA A 454 12.20 11.73 -39.45
C ALA A 454 13.61 12.14 -39.90
N LYS A 455 14.22 13.10 -39.19
CA LYS A 455 15.61 13.54 -39.41
C LYS A 455 16.60 12.76 -38.54
N LYS A 456 16.22 12.48 -37.31
CA LYS A 456 17.03 11.74 -36.33
C LYS A 456 16.21 10.61 -35.74
N ILE A 457 16.72 9.39 -35.82
CA ILE A 457 16.11 8.20 -35.24
C ILE A 457 17.05 7.66 -34.17
N THR A 458 16.53 7.41 -32.98
CA THR A 458 17.28 6.86 -31.85
C THR A 458 16.63 5.57 -31.40
N ILE A 459 17.39 4.47 -31.40
CA ILE A 459 16.93 3.20 -30.84
C ILE A 459 17.27 3.19 -29.36
N LEU A 460 16.26 3.28 -28.51
CA LEU A 460 16.43 3.29 -27.07
C LEU A 460 16.11 1.92 -26.49
N ASN A 461 17.09 1.33 -25.81
CA ASN A 461 16.93 0.06 -25.11
C ASN A 461 17.12 0.16 -23.60
N GLU A 462 17.38 1.37 -23.09
CA GLU A 462 17.35 1.65 -21.67
C GLU A 462 15.92 1.92 -21.23
N VAL A 463 15.59 1.54 -20.01
CA VAL A 463 14.27 1.79 -19.42
C VAL A 463 13.95 3.28 -19.47
N ILE A 464 12.82 3.61 -20.10
CA ILE A 464 12.24 4.94 -20.06
C ILE A 464 11.64 5.14 -18.67
N THR A 465 12.02 6.22 -17.99
CA THR A 465 11.51 6.59 -16.66
C THR A 465 10.48 7.71 -16.73
N ARG A 466 10.62 8.64 -17.69
CA ARG A 466 9.65 9.73 -17.89
C ARG A 466 9.44 10.07 -19.35
N LEU A 467 8.26 10.60 -19.63
CA LEU A 467 7.87 11.27 -20.86
C LEU A 467 7.56 12.73 -20.50
N ILE A 468 8.03 13.67 -21.31
CA ILE A 468 7.78 15.10 -21.10
C ILE A 468 7.11 15.63 -22.35
N GLY A 469 6.06 16.43 -22.18
CA GLY A 469 5.36 17.04 -23.30
C GLY A 469 4.71 18.38 -22.98
N ASP A 470 4.27 19.02 -24.05
CA ASP A 470 3.61 20.33 -24.04
C ASP A 470 2.42 20.29 -25.00
N GLY A 471 1.23 20.52 -24.46
CA GLY A 471 -0.03 20.28 -25.15
C GLY A 471 -0.08 18.85 -25.69
N ASN A 472 -0.50 18.70 -26.95
CA ASN A 472 -0.62 17.41 -27.61
C ASN A 472 0.71 16.92 -28.23
N ASN A 473 1.85 17.43 -27.79
CA ASN A 473 3.16 17.07 -28.34
C ASN A 473 4.07 16.46 -27.27
N LEU A 474 4.67 15.32 -27.60
CA LEU A 474 5.84 14.82 -26.89
C LEU A 474 7.07 15.67 -27.24
N THR A 475 7.90 15.99 -26.25
CA THR A 475 9.10 16.81 -26.42
C THR A 475 10.37 16.06 -26.03
N TYR A 476 10.34 15.31 -24.92
CA TYR A 476 11.48 14.55 -24.43
C TYR A 476 11.07 13.18 -23.86
N VAL A 477 12.01 12.25 -23.96
CA VAL A 477 11.99 10.96 -23.27
C VAL A 477 13.19 10.92 -22.34
N GLU A 478 12.97 10.59 -21.07
CA GLU A 478 14.04 10.39 -20.09
C GLU A 478 14.26 8.91 -19.81
N SER A 479 15.53 8.50 -19.84
CA SER A 479 16.02 7.26 -19.27
C SER A 479 16.87 7.56 -18.04
N LYS A 480 17.29 6.50 -17.33
CA LYS A 480 18.20 6.62 -16.17
C LYS A 480 19.46 7.44 -16.46
N ASN A 481 19.98 7.39 -17.69
CA ASN A 481 21.27 7.98 -18.05
C ASN A 481 21.18 9.12 -19.06
N SER A 482 19.99 9.41 -19.63
CA SER A 482 19.87 10.35 -20.74
C SER A 482 18.50 10.99 -20.87
N THR A 483 18.49 12.25 -21.31
CA THR A 483 17.28 12.95 -21.77
C THR A 483 17.39 13.13 -23.28
N ILE A 484 16.45 12.56 -24.02
CA ILE A 484 16.50 12.49 -25.48
C ILE A 484 15.35 13.32 -26.05
N PRO A 485 15.62 14.32 -26.92
CA PRO A 485 14.58 14.99 -27.68
C PRO A 485 13.78 13.99 -28.50
N CYS A 486 12.47 14.00 -28.34
CA CYS A 486 11.58 13.03 -28.95
C CYS A 486 10.25 13.70 -29.30
N ASN A 487 9.97 13.78 -30.59
CA ASN A 487 8.68 14.27 -31.11
C ASN A 487 7.76 13.12 -31.51
N THR A 488 8.31 11.91 -31.67
CA THR A 488 7.54 10.72 -31.98
C THR A 488 8.15 9.52 -31.29
N LEU A 489 7.37 8.84 -30.47
CA LEU A 489 7.77 7.63 -29.76
C LEU A 489 7.12 6.40 -30.41
N ILE A 490 7.92 5.41 -30.77
CA ILE A 490 7.45 4.14 -31.31
C ILE A 490 7.78 3.04 -30.31
N LEU A 491 6.75 2.33 -29.86
CA LEU A 491 6.88 1.26 -28.87
C LEU A 491 6.83 -0.10 -29.56
N SER A 492 7.85 -0.93 -29.33
CA SER A 492 7.92 -2.27 -29.93
C SER A 492 7.09 -3.34 -29.21
N SER A 493 6.71 -3.10 -27.96
CA SER A 493 6.07 -4.07 -27.04
C SER A 493 4.66 -4.52 -27.43
N GLY A 494 4.11 -4.07 -28.57
CA GLY A 494 2.74 -4.36 -29.00
C GLY A 494 1.65 -3.81 -28.07
N ARG A 495 2.03 -3.16 -26.97
CA ARG A 495 1.15 -2.55 -25.96
C ARG A 495 1.72 -1.23 -25.47
N LEU A 496 0.82 -0.35 -25.02
CA LEU A 496 1.20 0.91 -24.38
C LEU A 496 1.65 0.61 -22.93
N PRO A 497 2.67 1.31 -22.42
CA PRO A 497 3.07 1.20 -21.02
C PRO A 497 2.03 1.85 -20.11
N GLU A 498 1.99 1.42 -18.85
CA GLU A 498 1.27 2.12 -17.80
C GLU A 498 2.01 3.42 -17.44
N VAL A 499 1.32 4.55 -17.55
CA VAL A 499 1.90 5.88 -17.33
C VAL A 499 1.01 6.71 -16.42
N ILE A 500 1.62 7.42 -15.46
CA ILE A 500 0.97 8.43 -14.63
C ILE A 500 1.34 9.80 -15.17
N PHE A 501 0.35 10.54 -15.68
CA PHE A 501 0.53 11.91 -16.10
C PHE A 501 0.15 12.88 -14.99
N ILE A 502 1.03 13.84 -14.72
CA ILE A 502 0.82 14.98 -13.82
C ILE A 502 1.17 16.28 -14.55
N ALA A 503 0.57 17.39 -14.13
CA ALA A 503 0.95 18.71 -14.64
C ALA A 503 2.35 19.09 -14.12
N SER A 504 3.19 19.65 -14.99
CA SER A 504 4.49 20.21 -14.60
C SER A 504 4.28 21.61 -13.99
N GLU A 505 5.18 22.02 -13.08
CA GLU A 505 4.99 23.21 -12.22
C GLU A 505 4.51 24.47 -12.99
N GLY A 506 3.34 24.99 -12.61
CA GLY A 506 2.84 26.30 -13.02
C GLY A 506 2.02 26.38 -14.31
N THR A 507 1.88 25.29 -15.09
CA THR A 507 1.04 25.30 -16.32
C THR A 507 0.29 23.99 -16.55
N HIS A 508 -1.00 24.05 -16.90
CA HIS A 508 -1.80 22.86 -17.26
C HIS A 508 -1.51 22.32 -18.67
N GLU A 509 -0.70 23.01 -19.46
CA GLU A 509 -0.33 22.60 -20.83
C GLU A 509 0.89 21.68 -20.85
N LYS A 510 1.82 21.85 -19.89
CA LYS A 510 2.99 20.98 -19.74
C LYS A 510 2.69 19.83 -18.82
N TRP A 511 3.12 18.65 -19.23
CA TRP A 511 2.87 17.42 -18.49
C TRP A 511 4.11 16.54 -18.43
N GLU A 512 4.15 15.76 -17.35
CA GLU A 512 5.15 14.72 -17.12
C GLU A 512 4.43 13.39 -16.97
N GLY A 513 4.77 12.43 -17.83
CA GLY A 513 4.33 11.04 -17.78
C GLY A 513 5.37 10.19 -17.08
N ILE A 514 5.09 9.74 -15.86
CA ILE A 514 5.94 8.86 -15.07
C ILE A 514 5.62 7.41 -15.44
N LEU A 515 6.61 6.68 -15.95
CA LEU A 515 6.46 5.24 -16.18
C LEU A 515 6.67 4.49 -14.86
N ILE A 516 5.76 3.58 -14.55
CA ILE A 516 5.80 2.85 -13.29
C ILE A 516 6.63 1.57 -13.47
N GLY A 517 7.78 1.51 -12.78
CA GLY A 517 8.65 0.34 -12.78
C GLY A 517 9.60 0.25 -13.98
N THR A 518 10.56 -0.69 -13.91
CA THR A 518 11.55 -0.94 -14.99
C THR A 518 11.05 -1.90 -16.07
N GLN A 519 9.92 -2.55 -15.81
CA GLN A 519 9.16 -3.43 -16.68
C GLN A 519 7.68 -3.19 -16.38
N GLN A 520 6.83 -3.34 -17.39
CA GLN A 520 5.37 -3.28 -17.34
C GLN A 520 4.83 -3.73 -15.97
N LEU A 521 3.99 -2.92 -15.31
CA LEU A 521 3.44 -3.24 -13.98
C LEU A 521 2.78 -4.62 -13.94
N THR A 522 2.24 -5.03 -15.07
CA THR A 522 1.74 -6.37 -15.29
C THR A 522 2.09 -6.86 -16.69
N ASP A 523 2.45 -8.14 -16.81
CA ASP A 523 2.51 -8.83 -18.11
C ASP A 523 1.11 -9.16 -18.66
N TYR A 524 0.05 -8.82 -17.90
CA TYR A 524 -1.36 -9.15 -18.11
C TYR A 524 -1.65 -10.63 -18.41
N SER A 525 -0.72 -11.53 -18.07
CA SER A 525 -0.89 -12.98 -18.33
C SER A 525 -2.03 -13.60 -17.52
N ALA A 526 -2.52 -12.91 -16.49
CA ALA A 526 -3.70 -13.28 -15.73
C ALA A 526 -4.38 -12.07 -15.10
N ALA A 527 -5.72 -12.13 -14.94
CA ALA A 527 -6.50 -11.07 -14.30
C ALA A 527 -5.99 -10.72 -12.89
N ILE A 528 -5.56 -11.71 -12.10
CA ILE A 528 -5.02 -11.48 -10.74
C ILE A 528 -3.73 -10.64 -10.75
N LYS A 529 -2.92 -10.70 -11.81
CA LYS A 529 -1.74 -9.85 -11.97
C LYS A 529 -2.13 -8.41 -12.30
N ALA A 530 -3.09 -8.21 -13.21
CA ALA A 530 -3.64 -6.90 -13.52
C ALA A 530 -4.27 -6.21 -12.29
N ILE A 531 -4.90 -6.99 -11.41
CA ILE A 531 -5.42 -6.49 -10.13
C ILE A 531 -4.31 -5.99 -9.22
N GLY A 532 -3.22 -6.77 -9.08
CA GLY A 532 -2.02 -6.37 -8.35
C GLY A 532 -1.37 -5.11 -8.94
N GLY A 533 -1.26 -5.05 -10.27
CA GLY A 533 -0.81 -3.89 -11.04
C GLY A 533 -1.62 -2.64 -10.73
N GLY A 534 -2.95 -2.75 -10.79
CA GLY A 534 -3.83 -1.62 -10.53
C GLY A 534 -3.75 -1.09 -9.09
N ARG A 535 -3.57 -1.98 -8.10
CA ARG A 535 -3.29 -1.56 -6.71
C ARG A 535 -1.98 -0.78 -6.60
N MET A 536 -0.92 -1.30 -7.21
CA MET A 536 0.38 -0.63 -7.21
C MET A 536 0.26 0.74 -7.90
N ALA A 537 -0.39 0.81 -9.07
CA ALA A 537 -0.66 2.05 -9.77
C ALA A 537 -1.39 3.06 -8.88
N ALA A 538 -2.44 2.66 -8.15
CA ALA A 538 -3.13 3.55 -7.21
C ALA A 538 -2.19 4.09 -6.11
N ALA A 539 -1.28 3.25 -5.60
CA ALA A 539 -0.28 3.67 -4.63
C ALA A 539 0.74 4.66 -5.22
N TYR A 540 1.22 4.41 -6.44
CA TYR A 540 2.14 5.32 -7.14
C TYR A 540 1.48 6.65 -7.49
N ILE A 541 0.23 6.65 -7.96
CA ILE A 541 -0.55 7.87 -8.24
C ILE A 541 -0.71 8.69 -6.97
N HIS A 542 -1.12 8.05 -5.87
CA HIS A 542 -1.24 8.71 -4.58
C HIS A 542 0.09 9.34 -4.16
N LYS A 543 1.18 8.57 -4.16
CA LYS A 543 2.50 9.11 -3.80
C LYS A 543 2.92 10.28 -4.69
N ALA A 544 2.74 10.17 -6.02
CA ALA A 544 3.08 11.22 -6.98
C ALA A 544 2.29 12.51 -6.72
N MET A 545 0.99 12.41 -6.46
CA MET A 545 0.12 13.58 -6.18
C MET A 545 0.47 14.32 -4.89
N TYR A 546 1.09 13.64 -3.92
CA TYR A 546 1.54 14.22 -2.65
C TYR A 546 3.05 14.53 -2.63
N GLY A 547 3.77 14.35 -3.74
CA GLY A 547 5.22 14.54 -3.78
C GLY A 547 6.01 13.57 -2.89
N ILE A 548 5.43 12.40 -2.62
CA ILE A 548 6.07 11.33 -1.84
C ILE A 548 7.00 10.53 -2.76
N ASP A 549 8.14 10.12 -2.22
CA ASP A 549 9.11 9.30 -2.94
C ASP A 549 8.47 8.01 -3.49
N LEU A 550 8.72 7.75 -4.78
CA LEU A 550 8.23 6.60 -5.52
C LEU A 550 9.17 5.39 -5.40
N SER A 551 10.30 5.53 -4.72
CA SER A 551 11.20 4.40 -4.49
C SER A 551 10.50 3.25 -3.74
N LEU A 552 10.91 2.03 -4.06
CA LEU A 552 10.48 0.86 -3.31
C LEU A 552 11.36 0.71 -2.06
N PRO A 553 10.79 0.23 -0.93
CA PRO A 553 11.58 -0.11 0.24
C PRO A 553 12.73 -1.10 -0.07
N GLU A 554 13.77 -1.07 0.75
CA GLU A 554 14.79 -2.12 0.70
C GLU A 554 14.17 -3.49 1.02
N ASN A 555 14.59 -4.52 0.28
CA ASN A 555 14.15 -5.90 0.47
C ASN A 555 12.65 -6.18 0.23
N VAL A 556 12.02 -5.44 -0.68
CA VAL A 556 10.68 -5.82 -1.20
C VAL A 556 10.72 -7.23 -1.79
N LEU A 557 9.69 -8.02 -1.50
CA LEU A 557 9.51 -9.32 -2.08
C LEU A 557 9.16 -9.18 -3.57
N THR A 558 10.01 -9.75 -4.41
CA THR A 558 9.81 -9.86 -5.84
C THR A 558 9.60 -11.34 -6.22
N PRO A 559 9.09 -11.65 -7.42
CA PRO A 559 9.02 -13.03 -7.91
C PRO A 559 10.38 -13.75 -7.95
N LYS A 560 11.50 -13.00 -7.97
CA LYS A 560 12.87 -13.52 -7.96
C LYS A 560 13.46 -13.62 -6.55
N THR A 561 12.74 -13.14 -5.53
CA THR A 561 13.24 -13.15 -4.16
C THR A 561 13.21 -14.57 -3.61
N GLU A 562 14.39 -15.14 -3.42
CA GLU A 562 14.55 -16.39 -2.68
C GLU A 562 14.38 -16.11 -1.19
N VAL A 563 13.47 -16.84 -0.55
CA VAL A 563 13.26 -16.79 0.90
C VAL A 563 13.35 -18.21 1.38
N GLN A 564 14.08 -18.43 2.49
CA GLN A 564 14.19 -19.74 3.11
C GLN A 564 12.79 -20.35 3.30
N ASN A 565 12.54 -21.45 2.61
CA ASN A 565 11.27 -22.15 2.62
C ASN A 565 11.47 -23.58 3.11
N ILE A 566 10.37 -24.31 3.33
CA ILE A 566 10.43 -25.74 3.61
C ILE A 566 10.23 -26.47 2.28
N ASP A 567 11.25 -27.21 1.85
CA ASP A 567 11.21 -28.03 0.63
C ASP A 567 10.81 -29.48 0.90
N LYS A 568 11.02 -29.96 2.13
CA LYS A 568 10.67 -31.30 2.57
C LYS A 568 10.37 -31.31 4.06
N VAL A 569 9.40 -32.14 4.47
CA VAL A 569 9.19 -32.49 5.87
C VAL A 569 9.59 -33.96 6.02
N GLU A 570 10.51 -34.24 6.93
CA GLU A 570 10.88 -35.60 7.30
C GLU A 570 10.31 -35.91 8.68
N ASN A 571 9.71 -37.08 8.84
CA ASN A 571 9.33 -37.58 10.15
C ASN A 571 10.61 -37.91 10.92
N VAL A 572 11.07 -36.95 11.73
CA VAL A 572 12.15 -37.19 12.67
C VAL A 572 11.57 -38.05 13.80
N TYR A 573 12.03 -39.30 13.94
CA TYR A 573 11.75 -40.07 15.14
C TYR A 573 12.18 -39.23 16.35
N LYS A 574 11.27 -38.96 17.29
CA LYS A 574 11.58 -38.28 18.56
C LYS A 574 12.62 -39.09 19.33
N ASN A 575 13.91 -38.98 19.06
CA ASN A 575 14.97 -39.61 19.85
C ASN A 575 16.37 -39.11 19.49
N THR A 576 16.80 -38.00 20.10
CA THR A 576 18.18 -37.88 20.63
C THR A 576 18.30 -36.74 21.65
N CYS A 577 17.82 -35.53 21.35
CA CYS A 577 18.00 -34.37 22.24
C CYS A 577 17.24 -34.49 23.58
N GLN A 578 16.03 -35.06 23.61
CA GLN A 578 15.30 -35.28 24.87
C GLN A 578 15.96 -36.35 25.76
N LYS A 579 16.62 -37.36 25.16
CA LYS A 579 17.37 -38.37 25.92
C LYS A 579 18.66 -37.79 26.50
N ILE A 580 19.38 -36.96 25.75
CA ILE A 580 20.61 -36.32 26.25
C ILE A 580 20.27 -35.41 27.44
N ALA A 581 19.25 -34.55 27.33
CA ALA A 581 18.84 -33.68 28.43
C ALA A 581 18.34 -34.43 29.67
N GLN A 582 17.61 -35.54 29.52
CA GLN A 582 17.16 -36.37 30.65
C GLN A 582 18.30 -37.19 31.27
N THR A 583 19.29 -37.59 30.47
CA THR A 583 20.45 -38.37 30.95
C THR A 583 21.44 -37.45 31.67
N GLU A 584 21.70 -36.26 31.13
CA GLU A 584 22.48 -35.18 31.77
C GLU A 584 21.81 -34.72 33.07
N ALA A 585 20.48 -34.48 33.08
CA ALA A 585 19.76 -34.10 34.29
C ALA A 585 19.81 -35.17 35.38
N LYS A 586 19.72 -36.46 35.03
CA LYS A 586 19.89 -37.58 35.98
C LYS A 586 21.34 -37.71 36.47
N ARG A 587 22.32 -37.40 35.62
CA ARG A 587 23.75 -37.40 35.97
C ARG A 587 24.09 -36.26 36.94
N CYS A 588 23.54 -35.06 36.72
CA CYS A 588 23.64 -33.92 37.63
C CYS A 588 22.94 -34.15 38.98
N LEU A 589 21.82 -34.88 39.01
CA LEU A 589 21.10 -35.21 40.25
C LEU A 589 21.81 -36.28 41.10
N GLN A 590 22.72 -37.07 40.53
CA GLN A 590 23.44 -38.14 41.25
C GLN A 590 24.81 -37.72 41.79
N CYS A 591 25.45 -36.66 41.28
CA CYS A 591 26.81 -36.28 41.68
C CYS A 591 26.92 -35.09 42.64
N GLY A 592 25.87 -34.30 42.85
CA GLY A 592 25.85 -33.20 43.83
C GLY A 592 26.91 -32.09 43.64
N LEU A 593 27.65 -32.08 42.53
CA LEU A 593 28.71 -31.10 42.22
C LEU A 593 28.57 -30.67 40.76
N ILE A 594 28.42 -29.35 40.56
CA ILE A 594 28.41 -28.71 39.25
C ILE A 594 29.87 -28.54 38.82
N CYS A 595 30.31 -29.30 37.82
CA CYS A 595 31.57 -29.04 37.10
C CYS A 595 31.24 -28.82 35.62
N TYR A 596 31.44 -27.59 35.13
CA TYR A 596 31.59 -27.32 33.71
C TYR A 596 33.07 -27.46 33.36
N GLU A 597 33.42 -28.36 32.43
CA GLU A 597 34.65 -28.22 31.67
C GLU A 597 34.31 -27.65 30.30
N HIS A 598 34.95 -26.52 29.99
CA HIS A 598 34.90 -25.87 28.69
C HIS A 598 35.73 -26.68 27.69
N SER A 599 35.14 -27.00 26.55
CA SER A 599 35.86 -27.10 25.28
C SER A 599 35.06 -26.44 24.17
#